data_AF-A0A4R5F8T3-F1
#
_entry.id   AF-A0A4R5F8T3-F1
#
_cell.length_a   1.000
_cell.length_b   1.000
_cell.length_c   1.000
_cell.angle_alpha   90.00
_cell.angle_beta   90.00
_cell.angle_gamma   90.00
#
_symmetry.space_group_name_H-M   'P 1'
#
loop_
_entity.id
_entity.type
_entity.pdbx_description
1 polymer ?
#
loop_
_entity_poly.entity_id
_entity_poly.type
_entity_poly.pdbx_seq_one_letter_code
_entity_poly.pdbx_strand_id
1 'polypeptide(L)'
;MFGLGWWEVAALIVLALLVFGPDKLPQAASQAGRTLRNLRRMATNARDDLRAGLGPEFSNFDPADLNPRTFVRKHLLDDIEEDWNNNKQRELEPATTAPATPGPMDELGYGEIPPYDSEAT
;
A
#
# COMPACT_ATOMS: atom_id res chain seq x y z
N MET A 1 -15.54 10.86 20.28
CA MET A 1 -15.61 10.83 21.76
C MET A 1 -16.24 9.50 22.16
N PHE A 2 -15.44 8.54 22.59
CA PHE A 2 -15.92 7.28 23.15
C PHE A 2 -15.38 7.18 24.58
N GLY A 3 -16.19 7.61 25.54
CA GLY A 3 -15.93 7.38 26.95
C GLY A 3 -16.40 5.98 27.31
N LEU A 4 -15.52 4.99 27.22
CA LEU A 4 -15.78 3.66 27.75
C LEU A 4 -15.55 3.70 29.25
N GLY A 5 -16.61 3.85 30.02
CA GLY A 5 -16.58 3.65 31.46
C GLY A 5 -16.69 2.16 31.80
N TRP A 6 -16.46 1.85 33.08
CA TRP A 6 -16.61 0.49 33.60
C TRP A 6 -18.03 -0.06 33.42
N TRP A 7 -19.05 0.81 33.43
CA TRP A 7 -20.44 0.41 33.27
C TRP A 7 -20.77 0.02 31.83
N GLU A 8 -20.26 0.75 30.85
CA GLU A 8 -20.41 0.45 29.42
C GLU A 8 -19.72 -0.86 29.06
N VAL A 9 -18.54 -1.13 29.62
CA VAL A 9 -17.85 -2.42 29.45
C VAL A 9 -18.69 -3.57 30.02
N ALA A 10 -19.26 -3.40 31.23
CA ALA A 10 -20.13 -4.41 31.81
C ALA A 10 -21.38 -4.66 30.95
N ALA A 11 -22.01 -3.62 30.41
CA ALA A 11 -23.16 -3.74 29.51
C ALA A 11 -22.79 -4.50 28.23
N LEU A 12 -21.63 -4.24 27.64
CA LEU A 12 -21.14 -4.97 26.47
C LEU A 12 -20.86 -6.45 26.77
N ILE A 13 -20.31 -6.76 27.95
CA ILE A 13 -20.10 -8.16 28.37
C ILE A 13 -21.45 -8.87 28.49
N VAL A 14 -22.43 -8.27 29.15
CA VAL A 14 -23.78 -8.86 29.28
C VAL A 14 -24.41 -9.07 27.91
N LEU A 15 -24.32 -8.08 27.01
CA LEU A 15 -24.83 -8.18 25.65
C LEU A 15 -24.14 -9.32 24.87
N ALA A 16 -22.82 -9.44 24.97
CA ALA A 16 -22.06 -10.50 24.31
C ALA A 16 -22.43 -11.88 24.88
N LEU A 17 -22.62 -12.00 26.19
CA LEU A 17 -23.10 -13.23 26.85
C LEU A 17 -24.52 -13.59 26.39
N LEU A 18 -25.40 -12.62 26.15
CA LEU A 18 -26.75 -12.86 25.65
C LEU A 18 -26.75 -13.36 24.19
N VAL A 19 -25.94 -12.74 23.33
CA VAL A 19 -25.89 -13.06 21.90
C VAL A 19 -25.19 -14.39 21.64
N PHE A 20 -24.04 -14.61 22.28
CA PHE A 20 -23.21 -15.80 22.05
C PHE A 20 -23.49 -16.93 23.04
N GLY A 21 -23.92 -16.60 24.27
CA GLY A 21 -24.04 -17.52 25.38
C GLY A 21 -22.80 -17.53 26.28
N PRO A 22 -22.96 -17.71 27.61
CA PRO A 22 -21.86 -17.69 28.58
C PRO A 22 -20.84 -18.82 28.39
N ASP A 23 -21.27 -19.96 27.85
CA ASP A 23 -20.38 -21.11 27.62
C ASP A 23 -19.58 -20.99 26.31
N LYS A 24 -20.12 -20.29 25.30
CA LYS A 24 -19.50 -20.20 23.96
C LYS A 24 -18.44 -19.11 23.87
N LEU A 25 -18.62 -18.00 24.57
CA LEU A 25 -17.65 -16.90 24.62
C LEU A 25 -16.23 -17.35 25.03
N PRO A 26 -16.03 -18.04 26.17
CA PRO A 26 -14.70 -18.48 26.59
C PRO A 26 -14.13 -19.52 25.62
N GLN A 27 -14.98 -20.40 25.06
CA GLN A 27 -14.56 -21.38 24.06
C GLN A 27 -14.04 -20.68 22.79
N ALA A 28 -14.79 -19.72 22.25
CA ALA A 28 -14.41 -18.94 21.07
C ALA A 28 -13.15 -18.11 21.31
N ALA A 29 -13.03 -17.43 22.45
CA ALA A 29 -11.85 -16.68 22.83
C ALA A 29 -10.60 -17.58 22.92
N SER A 30 -10.74 -18.78 23.52
CA SER A 30 -9.64 -19.74 23.62
C SER A 30 -9.19 -20.23 22.25
N GLN A 31 -10.13 -20.48 21.32
CA GLN A 31 -9.82 -20.91 19.98
C GLN A 31 -9.13 -19.81 19.18
N ALA A 32 -9.65 -18.58 19.21
CA ALA A 32 -9.02 -17.43 18.59
C ALA A 32 -7.61 -17.18 19.13
N GLY A 33 -7.41 -17.29 20.45
CA GLY A 33 -6.10 -17.14 21.08
C GLY A 33 -5.10 -18.21 20.64
N ARG A 34 -5.53 -19.48 20.54
CA ARG A 34 -4.70 -20.57 20.01
C ARG A 34 -4.32 -20.34 18.55
N THR A 35 -5.27 -19.94 17.71
CA THR A 35 -5.02 -19.62 16.31
C THR A 35 -4.02 -18.47 16.18
N LEU A 36 -4.22 -17.38 16.92
CA LEU A 36 -3.31 -16.23 16.92
C LEU A 36 -1.90 -16.63 17.39
N ARG A 37 -1.79 -17.51 18.39
CA ARG A 37 -0.50 -18.00 18.85
C ARG A 37 0.20 -18.83 17.80
N ASN A 38 -0.53 -19.68 17.08
CA ASN A 38 0.01 -20.49 16.00
C ASN A 38 0.47 -19.63 14.83
N LEU A 39 -0.33 -18.64 14.43
CA LEU A 39 0.05 -17.64 13.41
C LEU A 39 1.33 -16.89 13.81
N ARG A 40 1.42 -16.43 15.07
CA ARG A 40 2.63 -15.76 15.58
C ARG A 40 3.86 -16.67 15.52
N ARG A 41 3.71 -17.95 15.88
CA ARG A 41 4.81 -18.94 15.79
C ARG A 41 5.24 -19.15 14.35
N MET A 42 4.29 -19.35 13.44
CA MET A 42 4.56 -19.53 12.02
C MET A 42 5.27 -18.31 11.40
N ALA A 43 4.81 -17.10 11.72
CA ALA A 43 5.46 -15.86 11.28
C ALA A 43 6.88 -15.71 11.84
N THR A 44 7.12 -16.13 13.09
CA THR A 44 8.45 -16.09 13.72
C THR A 44 9.39 -17.08 13.03
N ASN A 45 8.95 -18.33 12.85
CA ASN A 45 9.74 -19.37 12.20
C ASN A 45 10.09 -18.99 10.76
N ALA A 46 9.11 -18.52 9.97
CA ALA A 46 9.35 -18.09 8.60
C ALA A 46 10.37 -16.93 8.55
N ARG A 47 10.29 -15.98 9.50
CA ARG A 47 11.27 -14.90 9.60
C ARG A 47 12.67 -15.42 9.92
N ASP A 48 12.78 -16.40 10.80
CA ASP A 48 14.06 -17.01 11.18
C ASP A 48 14.65 -17.82 10.01
N ASP A 49 13.81 -18.53 9.25
CA ASP A 49 14.19 -19.28 8.05
C ASP A 49 14.70 -18.34 6.94
N LEU A 50 14.02 -17.19 6.70
CA LEU A 50 14.48 -16.19 5.74
C LEU A 50 15.81 -15.54 6.15
N ARG A 51 16.00 -15.28 7.44
CA ARG A 51 17.28 -14.76 7.98
C ARG A 51 18.41 -15.77 7.84
N ALA A 52 18.13 -17.05 8.04
CA ALA A 52 19.13 -18.11 7.91
C ALA A 52 19.50 -18.38 6.44
N GLY A 53 18.54 -18.31 5.52
CA GLY A 53 18.74 -18.64 4.10
C GLY A 53 19.29 -17.51 3.23
N LEU A 54 19.02 -16.24 3.56
CA LEU A 54 19.37 -15.10 2.70
C LEU A 54 20.55 -14.26 3.20
N GLY A 55 21.18 -14.66 4.31
CA GLY A 55 22.35 -13.97 4.87
C GLY A 55 22.02 -12.62 5.52
N PRO A 56 23.03 -11.99 6.16
CA PRO A 56 22.87 -10.80 6.98
C PRO A 56 22.28 -9.58 6.25
N GLU A 57 22.26 -9.61 4.91
CA GLU A 57 21.70 -8.59 4.03
C GLU A 57 20.20 -8.28 4.29
N PHE A 58 19.43 -9.25 4.80
CA PHE A 58 17.99 -9.08 5.14
C PHE A 58 17.70 -8.93 6.63
N SER A 59 18.73 -8.94 7.48
CA SER A 59 18.60 -8.76 8.94
C SER A 59 17.96 -7.42 9.32
N ASN A 60 18.07 -6.44 8.42
CA ASN A 60 17.63 -5.06 8.59
C ASN A 60 16.14 -4.83 8.26
N PHE A 61 15.40 -5.86 7.83
CA PHE A 61 13.94 -5.76 7.77
C PHE A 61 13.36 -5.85 9.20
N ASP A 62 13.11 -4.68 9.78
CA ASP A 62 12.46 -4.50 11.07
C ASP A 62 10.96 -4.82 10.95
N PRO A 63 10.40 -5.75 11.76
CA PRO A 63 8.99 -6.08 11.77
C PRO A 63 8.09 -4.92 12.20
N ALA A 64 8.63 -3.81 12.72
CA ALA A 64 7.89 -2.56 12.87
C ALA A 64 7.50 -1.92 11.52
N ASP A 65 8.22 -2.23 10.44
CA ASP A 65 7.92 -1.77 9.07
C ASP A 65 6.87 -2.62 8.37
N LEU A 66 6.48 -3.77 8.93
CA LEU A 66 5.38 -4.62 8.43
C LEU A 66 3.99 -4.04 8.74
N ASN A 67 3.88 -2.77 9.14
CA ASN A 67 2.62 -2.06 9.06
C ASN A 67 2.37 -1.74 7.58
N PRO A 68 1.30 -2.26 6.94
CA PRO A 68 1.08 -2.07 5.50
C PRO A 68 1.01 -0.58 5.13
N ARG A 69 0.53 0.25 6.06
CA ARG A 69 0.46 1.70 5.90
C ARG A 69 1.83 2.39 5.97
N THR A 70 2.80 1.80 6.65
CA THR A 70 4.19 2.32 6.75
C THR A 70 5.04 1.77 5.60
N PHE A 71 4.89 0.48 5.24
CA PHE A 71 5.58 -0.14 4.12
C PHE A 71 5.20 0.49 2.77
N VAL A 72 3.90 0.63 2.50
CA VAL A 72 3.38 1.30 1.29
C VAL A 72 3.78 2.78 1.30
N ARG A 73 3.82 3.41 2.47
CA ARG A 73 4.27 4.79 2.59
C ARG A 73 5.75 4.93 2.25
N LYS A 74 6.62 4.02 2.68
CA LYS A 74 8.04 4.05 2.30
C LYS A 74 8.21 3.78 0.80
N HIS A 75 7.72 2.65 0.30
CA HIS A 75 7.88 2.30 -1.13
C HIS A 75 7.18 3.28 -2.10
N LEU A 76 5.98 3.78 -1.79
CA LEU A 76 5.34 4.76 -2.68
C LEU A 76 5.87 6.18 -2.49
N LEU A 77 6.20 6.62 -1.26
CA LEU A 77 6.73 7.98 -1.08
C LEU A 77 8.17 8.10 -1.55
N ASP A 78 9.01 7.07 -1.42
CA ASP A 78 10.39 7.12 -1.92
C ASP A 78 10.37 7.31 -3.46
N ASP A 79 9.57 6.54 -4.19
CA ASP A 79 9.38 6.69 -5.65
C ASP A 79 8.82 8.09 -6.01
N ILE A 80 7.80 8.56 -5.27
CA ILE A 80 7.16 9.85 -5.50
C ILE A 80 8.09 11.03 -5.14
N GLU A 81 8.88 10.93 -4.06
CA GLU A 81 9.81 11.97 -3.65
C GLU A 81 11.00 12.06 -4.60
N GLU A 82 11.49 10.93 -5.11
CA GLU A 82 12.48 10.91 -6.20
C GLU A 82 11.93 11.58 -7.47
N ASP A 83 10.73 11.20 -7.92
CA ASP A 83 10.06 11.81 -9.07
C ASP A 83 9.80 13.31 -8.87
N TRP A 84 9.36 13.70 -7.67
CA TRP A 84 9.05 15.09 -7.33
C TRP A 84 10.31 15.97 -7.26
N ASN A 85 11.39 15.44 -6.67
CA ASN A 85 12.69 16.12 -6.60
C ASN A 85 13.31 16.26 -8.00
N ASN A 86 13.24 15.22 -8.82
CA ASN A 86 13.73 15.24 -10.21
C ASN A 86 12.98 16.26 -11.07
N ASN A 87 11.65 16.34 -10.92
CA ASN A 87 10.83 17.33 -11.64
C ASN A 87 11.15 18.76 -11.19
N LYS A 88 11.27 18.98 -9.87
CA LYS A 88 11.62 20.29 -9.31
C LYS A 88 12.99 20.78 -9.78
N GLN A 89 13.95 19.88 -9.95
CA GLN A 89 15.27 20.23 -10.50
C GLN A 89 15.19 20.64 -11.97
N ARG A 90 14.36 19.98 -12.79
CA ARG A 90 14.12 20.39 -14.19
C ARG A 90 13.46 21.75 -14.32
N GLU A 91 12.58 22.11 -13.38
CA GLU A 91 11.89 23.41 -13.38
C GLU A 91 12.77 24.57 -12.87
N LEU A 92 13.81 24.26 -12.07
CA LEU A 92 14.75 25.25 -11.53
C LEU A 92 15.97 25.49 -12.42
N GLU A 93 16.15 24.72 -13.50
CA GLU A 93 17.12 25.07 -14.53
C GLU A 93 16.64 26.33 -15.26
N PRO A 94 17.40 27.44 -15.25
CA PRO A 94 17.04 28.58 -16.07
C PRO A 94 17.09 28.12 -17.52
N ALA A 95 15.91 28.12 -18.17
CA ALA A 95 15.76 27.90 -19.60
C ALA A 95 16.59 28.94 -20.36
N THR A 96 17.88 28.66 -20.54
CA THR A 96 18.68 29.31 -21.56
C THR A 96 18.10 28.78 -22.86
N THR A 97 17.17 29.58 -23.39
CA THR A 97 16.27 29.26 -24.49
C THR A 97 17.09 29.03 -25.74
N ALA A 98 17.31 27.77 -26.11
CA ALA A 98 17.32 27.40 -27.52
C ALA A 98 15.85 27.28 -27.96
N PRO A 99 15.42 27.95 -29.04
CA PRO A 99 14.03 27.89 -29.46
C PRO A 99 13.71 26.48 -29.98
N ALA A 100 12.87 25.74 -29.25
CA ALA A 100 12.19 24.58 -29.80
C ALA A 100 11.07 25.09 -30.72
N THR A 101 11.34 25.10 -32.03
CA THR A 101 10.30 25.23 -33.05
C THR A 101 9.30 24.07 -32.87
N PRO A 102 8.01 24.34 -32.62
CA PRO A 102 6.99 23.30 -32.78
C PRO A 102 6.92 22.98 -34.27
N GLY A 103 7.27 21.76 -34.65
CA GLY A 103 7.01 21.27 -36.00
C GLY A 103 5.49 21.31 -36.28
N PRO A 104 5.06 21.68 -37.48
CA PRO A 104 3.64 21.73 -37.80
C PRO A 104 3.05 20.32 -37.68
N MET A 105 2.05 20.16 -36.83
CA MET A 105 1.11 19.05 -36.99
C MET A 105 0.29 19.41 -38.22
N ASP A 106 0.50 18.68 -39.33
CA ASP A 106 -0.30 18.82 -40.55
C ASP A 106 -1.74 18.38 -40.25
N GLU A 107 -2.48 19.28 -39.62
CA GLU A 107 -3.93 19.20 -39.45
C GLU A 107 -4.56 19.50 -40.81
N LEU A 108 -5.22 18.50 -41.39
CA LEU A 108 -5.84 18.60 -42.72
C LEU A 108 -6.79 19.80 -42.78
N GLY A 109 -6.68 20.60 -43.85
CA GLY A 109 -7.50 21.80 -44.01
C GLY A 109 -8.99 21.49 -44.17
N TYR A 110 -9.86 22.43 -43.78
CA TYR A 110 -11.32 22.26 -43.94
C TYR A 110 -11.69 22.10 -45.43
N GLY A 111 -12.16 20.91 -45.80
CA GLY A 111 -12.49 20.54 -47.18
C GLY A 111 -11.42 19.73 -47.90
N GLU A 112 -10.32 19.38 -47.24
CA GLU A 112 -9.29 18.52 -47.78
C GLU A 112 -9.65 17.04 -47.53
N ILE A 113 -9.66 16.25 -48.60
CA ILE A 113 -10.06 14.84 -48.52
C ILE A 113 -8.84 14.05 -48.05
N PRO A 114 -8.96 13.24 -46.98
CA PRO A 114 -7.83 12.46 -46.50
C PRO A 114 -7.35 11.47 -47.57
N PRO A 115 -6.05 11.16 -47.61
CA PRO A 115 -5.50 10.25 -48.61
C PRO A 115 -6.18 8.88 -48.52
N TYR A 116 -6.65 8.36 -49.65
CA TYR A 116 -7.32 7.06 -49.70
C TYR A 116 -6.29 5.93 -49.85
N ASP A 117 -6.46 4.87 -49.05
CA ASP A 117 -5.62 3.67 -49.10
C ASP A 117 -6.19 2.69 -50.13
N SER A 118 -5.47 2.54 -51.25
CA SER A 118 -5.86 1.69 -52.37
C SER A 118 -5.56 0.20 -52.15
N GLU A 119 -4.97 -0.20 -51.02
CA GLU A 119 -4.67 -1.61 -50.72
C GLU A 119 -5.73 -2.31 -49.87
N ALA A 120 -6.80 -1.60 -49.48
CA ALA A 120 -7.94 -2.19 -48.79
C ALA A 120 -8.87 -2.94 -49.78
N THR A 121 -8.78 -4.27 -49.84
CA THR A 121 -9.75 -5.20 -50.46
C THR A 121 -10.15 -6.28 -49.49
#